data_AF-A0A8S3JEP3-F1
#
_entry.id   AF-A0A8S3JEP3-F1
#
_cell.length_a   1.000
_cell.length_b   1.000
_cell.length_c   1.000
_cell.angle_alpha   90.00
_cell.angle_beta   90.00
_cell.angle_gamma   90.00
#
_symmetry.space_group_name_H-M   'P 1'
#
loop_
_entity.id
_entity.type
_entity.pdbx_description
1 polymer ?
#
loop_
_entity_poly.entity_id
_entity_poly.type
_entity_poly.pdbx_seq_one_letter_code
_entity_poly.pdbx_strand_id
1 'polypeptide(L)'
;MRVLCSDAVQDPTKIEQYVRNQMAQRIKNHEAANAARKLSAEQRREKKTKRTTEDTTTGVHASVYRVRHLEDAAKRFKVETNCKQLHMTGCVVLCKDINIIVVEG
;
A
#
# COMPACT_ATOMS: atom_id res chain seq x y z
N MET A 1 22.16 33.86 -13.90
CA MET A 1 22.82 34.14 -15.19
C MET A 1 24.31 33.74 -15.29
N ARG A 2 24.92 33.07 -14.29
CA ARG A 2 26.37 32.83 -14.26
C ARG A 2 26.93 31.84 -15.30
N VAL A 3 26.11 31.00 -15.93
CA VAL A 3 26.59 29.82 -16.69
C VAL A 3 26.62 30.01 -18.22
N LEU A 4 25.81 30.91 -18.78
CA LEU A 4 25.70 31.15 -20.25
C LEU A 4 26.07 32.59 -20.62
N CYS A 5 27.01 33.19 -19.88
CA CYS A 5 27.19 34.64 -19.75
C CYS A 5 27.50 35.39 -21.06
N SER A 6 28.07 34.74 -22.08
CA SER A 6 28.34 35.35 -23.40
C SER A 6 27.12 35.35 -24.34
N ASP A 7 26.33 34.27 -24.33
CA ASP A 7 25.21 34.07 -25.27
C ASP A 7 23.87 34.60 -24.71
N ALA A 8 23.76 34.69 -23.38
CA ALA A 8 22.60 35.22 -22.68
C ALA A 8 22.41 36.73 -22.82
N VAL A 9 23.46 37.46 -23.21
CA VAL A 9 23.42 38.91 -23.44
C VAL A 9 22.96 39.24 -24.87
N GLN A 10 23.23 38.36 -25.85
CA GLN A 10 22.86 38.59 -27.25
C GLN A 10 21.38 38.30 -27.53
N ASP A 11 20.87 37.16 -27.05
CA ASP A 11 19.47 36.75 -27.26
C ASP A 11 18.84 36.18 -25.97
N PRO A 12 18.42 37.03 -25.02
CA PRO A 12 17.94 36.59 -23.70
C PRO A 12 16.73 35.65 -23.79
N THR A 13 15.81 35.90 -24.71
CA THR A 13 14.59 35.10 -24.92
C THR A 13 14.91 33.68 -25.42
N LYS A 14 15.91 33.53 -26.29
CA LYS A 14 16.32 32.23 -26.85
C LYS A 14 16.98 31.36 -25.78
N ILE A 15 17.80 31.97 -24.92
CA ILE A 15 18.43 31.27 -23.79
C ILE A 15 17.40 30.89 -22.74
N GLU A 16 16.42 31.75 -22.44
CA GLU A 16 15.32 31.39 -21.53
C GLU A 16 14.52 30.20 -22.06
N GLN A 17 14.15 30.21 -23.34
CA GLN A 17 13.46 29.08 -23.98
C GLN A 17 14.31 27.80 -23.93
N TYR A 18 15.61 27.89 -24.19
CA TYR A 18 16.52 26.74 -24.11
C TYR A 18 16.59 26.15 -22.69
N VAL A 19 16.75 27.00 -21.67
CA VAL A 19 16.77 26.56 -20.26
C VAL A 19 15.41 25.99 -19.85
N ARG A 20 14.30 26.61 -20.27
CA ARG A 20 12.94 26.11 -20.02
C ARG A 20 12.72 24.73 -20.65
N ASN A 21 13.22 24.51 -21.85
CA ASN A 21 13.17 23.21 -22.53
C ASN A 21 14.03 22.16 -21.81
N GLN A 22 15.23 22.52 -21.36
CA GLN A 22 16.07 21.61 -20.57
C GLN A 22 15.39 21.23 -19.25
N MET A 23 14.79 22.20 -18.56
CA MET A 23 14.03 21.97 -17.33
C MET A 23 12.81 21.08 -17.58
N ALA A 24 12.04 21.36 -18.64
CA ALA A 24 10.91 20.53 -19.04
C ALA A 24 11.34 19.09 -19.35
N GLN A 25 12.47 18.91 -20.04
CA GLN A 25 13.01 17.58 -20.33
C GLN A 25 13.44 16.83 -19.07
N ARG A 26 14.05 17.52 -18.09
CA ARG A 26 14.41 16.91 -16.80
C ARG A 26 13.18 16.46 -16.02
N ILE A 27 12.14 17.29 -15.97
CA ILE A 27 10.88 16.95 -15.32
C ILE A 27 10.25 15.74 -16.02
N LYS A 28 10.17 15.76 -17.35
CA LYS A 28 9.62 14.66 -18.15
C LYS A 28 10.40 13.35 -17.93
N ASN A 29 11.73 13.40 -17.90
CA ASN A 29 12.57 12.22 -17.66
C ASN A 29 12.37 11.68 -16.24
N HIS A 30 12.26 12.56 -15.24
CA HIS A 30 11.99 12.17 -13.86
C HIS A 30 10.61 11.50 -13.71
N GLU A 31 9.58 12.10 -14.30
CA GLU A 31 8.22 11.55 -14.31
C GLU A 31 8.15 10.21 -15.05
N ALA A 32 8.81 10.09 -16.21
CA ALA A 32 8.88 8.83 -16.95
C ALA A 32 9.59 7.74 -16.15
N ALA A 33 10.71 8.07 -15.48
CA ALA A 33 11.42 7.12 -14.62
C ALA A 33 10.57 6.70 -13.40
N ASN A 34 9.79 7.61 -12.83
CA ASN A 34 8.86 7.30 -11.74
C ASN A 34 7.69 6.45 -12.22
N ALA A 35 7.16 6.73 -13.41
CA ALA A 35 6.11 5.93 -14.03
C ALA A 35 6.60 4.51 -14.31
N ALA A 36 7.82 4.34 -14.82
CA ALA A 36 8.43 3.03 -15.05
C ALA A 36 8.68 2.25 -13.74
N ARG A 37 9.03 2.93 -12.65
CA ARG A 37 9.20 2.32 -11.32
C ARG A 37 7.87 2.11 -10.56
N LYS A 38 6.78 2.71 -11.01
CA LYS A 38 5.49 2.62 -10.33
C LYS A 38 4.95 1.21 -10.51
N LEU A 39 4.86 0.48 -9.40
CA LEU A 39 4.23 -0.84 -9.38
C LEU A 39 2.84 -0.78 -10.03
N SER A 40 2.58 -1.72 -10.94
CA SER A 40 1.25 -1.90 -11.53
C SER A 40 0.22 -2.23 -10.44
N ALA A 41 -1.07 -2.09 -10.74
CA ALA A 41 -2.12 -2.43 -9.78
C ALA A 41 -2.02 -3.88 -9.29
N GLU A 42 -1.64 -4.80 -10.19
CA GLU A 42 -1.43 -6.22 -9.88
C GLU A 42 -0.20 -6.44 -8.99
N GLN A 43 0.95 -5.84 -9.34
CA GLN A 43 2.17 -5.94 -8.52
C GLN A 43 1.97 -5.35 -7.12
N ARG A 44 1.17 -4.28 -6.99
CA ARG A 44 0.80 -3.73 -5.67
C ARG A 44 -0.05 -4.69 -4.87
N ARG A 45 -1.01 -5.37 -5.50
CA ARG A 45 -1.85 -6.39 -4.84
C ARG A 45 -1.00 -7.55 -4.37
N GLU A 46 -0.14 -8.09 -5.24
CA GLU A 46 0.75 -9.20 -4.91
C GLU A 46 1.72 -8.83 -3.77
N LYS A 47 2.33 -7.63 -3.82
CA LYS A 47 3.19 -7.14 -2.74
C LYS A 47 2.43 -6.97 -1.42
N LYS A 48 1.16 -6.56 -1.47
CA LYS A 48 0.31 -6.45 -0.27
C LYS A 48 -0.03 -7.83 0.27
N THR A 49 -0.44 -8.78 -0.58
CA THR A 49 -0.74 -10.16 -0.19
C THR A 49 0.49 -10.80 0.45
N LYS A 50 1.66 -10.74 -0.20
CA LYS A 50 2.93 -11.27 0.33
C LYS A 50 3.34 -10.68 1.67
N ARG A 51 3.01 -9.41 1.92
CA ARG A 51 3.30 -8.75 3.20
C ARG A 51 2.35 -9.20 4.31
N THR A 52 1.09 -9.48 3.96
CA THR A 52 0.07 -9.86 4.93
C THR A 52 0.09 -11.35 5.24
N THR A 53 0.50 -12.20 4.29
CA THR A 53 0.68 -13.63 4.53
C THR A 53 1.89 -13.85 5.42
N GLU A 54 1.65 -14.37 6.62
CA GLU A 54 2.71 -14.80 7.54
C GLU A 54 3.30 -16.14 7.10
N ASP A 55 4.57 -16.35 7.43
CA ASP A 55 5.24 -17.63 7.17
C ASP A 55 4.91 -18.61 8.31
N THR A 56 3.89 -19.43 8.10
CA THR A 56 3.39 -20.42 9.06
C THR A 56 4.21 -21.72 9.09
N THR A 57 5.35 -21.78 8.39
CA THR A 57 6.17 -23.01 8.30
C THR A 57 6.77 -23.47 9.62
N THR A 58 7.10 -22.54 10.52
CA THR A 58 7.73 -22.87 11.82
C THR A 58 6.69 -23.14 12.92
N GLY A 59 5.50 -22.56 12.79
CA GLY A 59 4.41 -22.68 13.75
C GLY A 59 3.32 -21.65 13.46
N VAL A 60 2.14 -21.86 14.04
CA VAL A 60 1.00 -20.94 13.89
C VAL A 60 0.68 -20.33 15.25
N HIS A 61 0.55 -19.01 15.28
CA HIS A 61 0.09 -18.31 16.48
C HIS A 61 -1.44 -18.43 16.58
N ALA A 62 -1.92 -18.92 17.72
CA ALA A 62 -3.35 -19.02 17.99
C ALA A 62 -3.75 -18.07 19.13
N SER A 63 -4.83 -17.32 18.92
CA SER A 63 -5.42 -16.41 19.90
C SER A 63 -6.88 -16.78 20.15
N VAL A 64 -7.29 -16.80 21.42
CA VAL A 64 -8.66 -17.11 21.83
C VAL A 64 -9.25 -15.93 22.57
N TYR A 65 -10.41 -15.46 22.10
CA TYR A 65 -11.13 -14.34 22.69
C TYR A 65 -12.49 -14.80 23.21
N ARG A 66 -12.87 -14.29 24.38
CA ARG A 66 -14.20 -14.47 24.96
C ARG A 66 -15.00 -13.18 24.82
N VAL A 67 -16.17 -13.25 24.19
CA VAL A 67 -17.08 -12.11 23.99
C VAL A 67 -18.45 -12.45 24.56
N ARG A 68 -19.01 -11.59 25.41
CA ARG A 68 -20.34 -11.81 26.00
C ARG A 68 -21.47 -11.72 24.97
N HIS A 69 -21.48 -10.66 24.14
CA HIS A 69 -22.53 -10.42 23.16
C HIS A 69 -21.93 -10.17 21.77
N LEU A 70 -22.22 -11.06 20.82
CA LEU A 70 -21.80 -10.97 19.42
C LEU A 70 -23.00 -11.05 18.45
N GLU A 71 -24.15 -10.52 18.85
CA GLU A 71 -25.38 -10.55 18.06
C GLU A 71 -25.38 -9.50 16.93
N ASP A 72 -24.68 -8.39 17.14
CA ASP A 72 -24.54 -7.30 16.18
C ASP A 72 -23.88 -7.79 14.88
N ALA A 73 -24.62 -7.67 13.76
CA ALA A 73 -24.18 -8.07 12.44
C ALA A 73 -22.94 -7.28 11.98
N ALA A 74 -22.81 -6.00 12.36
CA ALA A 74 -21.66 -5.19 11.98
C ALA A 74 -20.37 -5.67 12.65
N LYS A 75 -20.45 -6.12 13.91
CA LYS A 75 -19.30 -6.67 14.65
C LYS A 75 -18.90 -8.04 14.11
N ARG A 76 -19.89 -8.91 13.82
CA ARG A 76 -19.64 -10.21 13.17
C ARG A 76 -18.96 -10.05 11.81
N PHE A 77 -19.46 -9.13 10.99
CA PHE A 77 -18.87 -8.82 9.69
C PHE A 77 -17.43 -8.31 9.82
N LYS A 78 -17.12 -7.47 10.82
CA LYS A 78 -15.75 -6.99 11.07
C LYS A 78 -14.81 -8.15 11.44
N VAL A 79 -15.23 -9.04 12.33
CA VAL A 79 -14.42 -10.21 12.71
C VAL A 79 -14.14 -11.07 11.48
N GLU A 80 -15.18 -11.45 10.75
CA GLU A 80 -15.05 -12.32 9.57
C GLU A 80 -14.20 -11.68 8.46
N THR A 81 -14.48 -10.42 8.14
CA THR A 81 -13.79 -9.70 7.05
C THR A 81 -12.34 -9.44 7.38
N ASN A 82 -12.03 -9.08 8.64
CA ASN A 82 -10.65 -8.85 9.04
C ASN A 82 -9.83 -10.15 9.02
N CYS A 83 -10.41 -11.27 9.47
CA CYS A 83 -9.73 -12.57 9.38
C CYS A 83 -9.41 -12.92 7.91
N LYS A 84 -10.39 -12.76 7.01
CA LYS A 84 -10.19 -12.98 5.56
C LYS A 84 -9.14 -12.04 4.94
N GLN A 85 -9.15 -10.76 5.31
CA GLN A 85 -8.21 -9.76 4.79
C GLN A 85 -6.78 -9.97 5.27
N LEU A 86 -6.61 -10.51 6.49
CA LEU A 86 -5.33 -10.78 7.10
C LEU A 86 -4.84 -12.21 6.88
N HIS A 87 -5.56 -13.02 6.10
CA HIS A 87 -5.25 -14.44 5.87
C HIS A 87 -5.19 -15.28 7.15
N MET A 88 -5.94 -14.88 8.18
CA MET A 88 -6.09 -15.65 9.41
C MET A 88 -7.24 -16.66 9.26
N THR A 89 -7.05 -17.85 9.82
CA THR A 89 -8.04 -18.92 9.91
C THR A 89 -8.58 -19.03 11.34
N GLY A 90 -9.54 -19.93 11.57
CA GLY A 90 -10.15 -20.16 12.87
C GLY A 90 -11.67 -20.29 12.81
N CYS A 91 -12.32 -20.13 13.97
CA CYS A 91 -13.75 -20.36 14.11
C CYS A 91 -14.39 -19.45 15.18
N VAL A 92 -15.70 -19.26 15.05
CA VAL A 92 -16.52 -18.54 16.03
C VAL A 92 -17.58 -19.50 16.56
N VAL A 93 -17.56 -19.75 17.86
CA VAL A 93 -18.58 -20.51 18.57
C VAL A 93 -19.55 -19.53 19.20
N LEU A 94 -20.81 -19.59 18.77
CA LEU A 94 -21.88 -18.77 19.30
C LEU A 94 -22.67 -19.57 20.34
N CYS A 95 -22.73 -19.07 21.57
CA CYS A 95 -23.54 -19.64 22.64
C CYS A 95 -24.24 -18.49 23.39
N LYS A 96 -25.39 -18.80 24.01
CA LYS A 96 -26.31 -17.80 24.59
C LYS A 96 -25.63 -16.85 25.58
N ASP A 97 -24.69 -17.36 26.38
CA ASP A 97 -24.05 -16.58 27.45
C ASP A 97 -22.56 -16.28 27.19
N ILE A 98 -21.91 -17.06 26.32
CA ILE A 98 -20.47 -16.97 26.07
C ILE A 98 -20.18 -17.25 24.60
N ASN A 99 -19.67 -16.25 23.87
CA ASN A 99 -19.16 -16.46 22.52
C ASN A 99 -17.64 -16.58 22.58
N ILE A 100 -17.09 -17.56 21.85
CA ILE A 100 -15.66 -17.80 21.77
C ILE A 100 -15.22 -17.60 20.32
N ILE A 101 -14.19 -16.79 20.13
CA ILE A 101 -13.56 -16.55 18.82
C ILE A 101 -12.16 -17.13 18.91
N VAL A 102 -11.88 -18.13 18.09
CA VAL A 102 -10.54 -18.70 17.90
C VAL A 102 -10.02 -18.19 16.57
N VAL A 103 -8.85 -17.58 16.60
CA VAL A 103 -8.15 -17.11 15.39
C VAL A 103 -6.75 -17.70 15.42
N GLU A 104 -6.32 -18.23 14.29
CA GLU A 104 -4.98 -18.74 14.08
C GLU A 104 -4.43 -18.13 12.78
N GLY A 105 -3.15 -17.84 12.74
CA GLY A 105 -2.52 -17.18 11.59
C GLY A 105 -1.40 -16.28 12.01
#